data_AF-A0A7V3X3S9-F1
#
_entry.id   AF-A0A7V3X3S9-F1
#
_cell.length_a   1.000
_cell.length_b   1.000
_cell.length_c   1.000
_cell.angle_alpha   90.00
_cell.angle_beta   90.00
_cell.angle_gamma   90.00
#
_symmetry.space_group_name_H-M   'P 1'
#
loop_
_entity.id
_entity.type
_entity.pdbx_description
1 polymer ?
#
loop_
_entity_poly.entity_id
_entity_poly.type
_entity_poly.pdbx_seq_one_letter_code
_entity_poly.pdbx_strand_id
1 'polypeptide(L)'
;MSLDESLPEPDRIEGAPHPRETAKLLGQGKAEAAFLQAYNSGRLHHAWLVTGPRGVGKATLAWKLARFLLAEPADDGMSMFGDETKPTSVDISPDHPVAHRMAALSEPRLFLLRRAWDEKAKKLKSVITVDEARKLRNFFALSATDGGRRVVIVDT
;
A
#
# COMPACT_ATOMS: atom_id res chain seq x y z
N MET A 1 1.86 6.79 24.97
CA MET A 1 3.19 7.31 24.64
C MET A 1 3.59 6.73 23.30
N SER A 2 3.46 7.53 22.24
CA SER A 2 3.69 7.16 20.84
C SER A 2 5.18 6.93 20.58
N LEU A 3 5.57 5.68 20.35
CA LEU A 3 6.94 5.30 19.95
C LEU A 3 7.24 5.59 18.47
N ASP A 4 6.27 6.10 17.70
CA ASP A 4 6.34 6.14 16.23
C ASP A 4 6.97 7.40 15.60
N GLU A 5 7.05 8.54 16.31
CA GLU A 5 7.50 9.80 15.69
C GLU A 5 9.02 9.96 15.54
N SER A 6 9.82 9.06 16.11
CA SER A 6 11.30 9.20 16.16
C SER A 6 12.08 8.10 15.44
N LEU A 7 11.39 7.10 14.88
CA LEU A 7 12.06 6.02 14.18
C LEU A 7 12.28 6.40 12.70
N PRO A 8 13.47 6.15 12.15
CA PRO A 8 13.76 6.47 10.76
C PRO A 8 12.90 5.63 9.81
N GLU A 9 12.32 6.28 8.82
CA GLU A 9 11.55 5.65 7.75
C GLU A 9 12.48 5.22 6.61
N PRO A 10 12.69 3.92 6.38
CA PRO A 10 13.69 3.43 5.42
C PRO A 10 13.40 3.81 3.96
N ASP A 11 12.13 4.00 3.62
CA ASP A 11 11.62 4.32 2.29
C ASP A 11 11.57 5.82 1.99
N ARG A 12 11.86 6.67 2.99
CA ARG A 12 12.02 8.11 2.78
C ARG A 12 13.36 8.39 2.10
N ILE A 13 13.31 9.08 0.96
CA ILE A 13 14.51 9.59 0.27
C ILE A 13 14.67 11.07 0.62
N GLU A 14 15.92 11.51 0.80
CA GLU A 14 16.25 12.90 1.07
C GLU A 14 15.69 13.83 -0.02
N GLY A 15 15.04 14.92 0.39
CA GLY A 15 14.44 15.90 -0.53
C GLY A 15 13.08 15.51 -1.11
N ALA A 16 12.52 14.35 -0.76
CA ALA A 16 11.18 13.91 -1.18
C ALA A 16 10.26 13.66 0.02
N PRO A 17 8.95 13.91 -0.10
CA PRO A 17 7.97 13.47 0.90
C PRO A 17 7.99 11.94 1.04
N HIS A 18 7.49 11.44 2.16
CA HIS A 18 7.36 10.00 2.33
C HIS A 18 6.47 9.40 1.23
N PRO A 19 6.76 8.19 0.70
CA PRO A 19 5.92 7.54 -0.30
C PRO A 19 4.43 7.48 0.05
N ARG A 20 4.10 7.28 1.33
CA ARG A 20 2.72 7.28 1.88
C ARG A 20 2.02 8.65 1.84
N GLU A 21 2.79 9.73 1.94
CA GLU A 21 2.31 11.13 1.95
C GLU A 21 2.33 11.76 0.56
N THR A 22 2.94 11.07 -0.41
CA THR A 22 3.10 11.62 -1.76
C THR A 22 1.78 11.58 -2.52
N ALA A 23 1.25 12.76 -2.83
CA ALA A 23 0.01 12.92 -3.60
C ALA A 23 0.22 12.71 -5.11
N LYS A 24 1.35 13.19 -5.65
CA LYS A 24 1.62 13.16 -7.09
C LYS A 24 2.80 12.27 -7.42
N LEU A 25 2.58 11.28 -8.29
CA LEU A 25 3.61 10.41 -8.86
C LEU A 25 3.89 10.81 -10.30
N LEU A 26 5.17 10.95 -10.66
CA LEU A 26 5.61 11.34 -11.99
C LEU A 26 6.30 10.16 -12.68
N GLY A 27 6.14 10.06 -14.00
CA GLY A 27 6.89 9.11 -14.84
C GLY A 27 6.41 7.65 -14.78
N GLN A 28 5.42 7.30 -13.95
CA GLN A 28 4.92 5.93 -13.79
C GLN A 28 3.59 5.64 -14.50
N GLY A 29 3.13 6.53 -15.40
CA GLY A 29 1.83 6.40 -16.07
C GLY A 29 1.62 5.07 -16.82
N LYS A 30 2.69 4.49 -17.40
CA LYS A 30 2.60 3.17 -18.05
C LYS A 30 2.30 2.05 -17.04
N ALA A 31 2.91 2.10 -15.86
CA ALA A 31 2.69 1.11 -14.81
C ALA A 31 1.30 1.25 -14.18
N GLU A 32 0.85 2.49 -13.96
CA GLU A 32 -0.52 2.79 -13.51
C GLU A 32 -1.56 2.26 -14.52
N ALA A 33 -1.37 2.52 -15.81
CA ALA A 33 -2.27 2.05 -16.86
C ALA A 33 -2.31 0.51 -16.97
N ALA A 34 -1.15 -0.15 -16.88
CA ALA A 34 -1.08 -1.62 -16.92
C ALA A 34 -1.79 -2.26 -15.72
N PHE A 35 -1.64 -1.67 -14.53
CA PHE A 35 -2.37 -2.12 -13.35
C PHE A 35 -3.88 -1.92 -13.51
N LEU A 36 -4.30 -0.74 -13.96
CA LEU A 36 -5.70 -0.40 -14.16
C LEU A 36 -6.37 -1.31 -15.21
N GLN A 37 -5.65 -1.65 -16.28
CA GLN A 37 -6.11 -2.61 -17.28
C GLN A 37 -6.38 -4.00 -16.66
N ALA A 38 -5.45 -4.50 -15.85
CA ALA A 38 -5.61 -5.79 -15.17
C ALA A 38 -6.73 -5.77 -14.12
N TYR A 39 -6.90 -4.64 -13.43
CA TYR A 39 -8.02 -4.40 -12.51
C TYR A 39 -9.36 -4.45 -13.26
N ASN A 40 -9.50 -3.66 -14.33
CA ASN A 40 -10.73 -3.51 -15.10
C ASN A 40 -11.10 -4.76 -15.92
N SER A 41 -10.16 -5.70 -16.09
CA SER A 41 -10.42 -7.00 -16.72
C SER A 41 -10.91 -8.06 -15.73
N GLY A 42 -10.99 -7.76 -14.42
CA GLY A 42 -11.34 -8.73 -13.38
C GLY A 42 -10.30 -9.83 -13.19
N ARG A 43 -9.07 -9.64 -13.69
CA ARG A 43 -7.97 -10.64 -13.64
C ARG A 43 -6.74 -10.08 -12.96
N LEU A 44 -6.94 -9.38 -11.85
CA LEU A 44 -5.85 -8.79 -11.10
C LEU A 44 -5.05 -9.90 -10.39
N HIS A 45 -3.76 -10.01 -10.71
CA HIS A 45 -2.86 -10.89 -9.97
C HIS A 45 -2.78 -10.45 -8.50
N HIS A 46 -2.78 -11.43 -7.59
CA HIS A 46 -2.74 -11.20 -6.15
C HIS A 46 -1.38 -10.68 -5.63
N ALA A 47 -0.33 -10.76 -6.45
CA ALA A 47 1.02 -10.30 -6.13
C ALA A 47 1.61 -9.53 -7.31
N TRP A 48 2.20 -8.37 -7.01
CA TRP A 48 2.87 -7.50 -7.98
C TRP A 48 4.28 -7.19 -7.49
N LEU A 49 5.26 -7.35 -8.39
CA LEU A 49 6.65 -6.99 -8.13
C LEU A 49 7.00 -5.72 -8.90
N VAL A 50 7.31 -4.64 -8.18
CA VAL A 50 7.70 -3.36 -8.79
C VAL A 50 9.22 -3.26 -8.81
N THR A 51 9.82 -3.30 -10.00
CA THR A 51 11.28 -3.25 -10.19
C THR A 51 11.73 -1.95 -10.85
N GLY A 52 13.01 -1.59 -10.68
CA GLY A 52 13.61 -0.40 -11.27
C GLY A 52 14.64 0.30 -10.37
N PRO A 53 15.36 1.31 -10.88
CA PRO A 53 16.40 2.01 -10.14
C PRO A 53 15.93 2.66 -8.82
N ARG A 54 16.84 2.94 -7.90
CA ARG A 54 16.50 3.68 -6.66
C ARG A 54 16.03 5.09 -7.03
N GLY A 55 14.98 5.57 -6.36
CA GLY A 55 14.46 6.94 -6.56
C GLY A 55 13.41 7.13 -7.67
N VAL A 56 13.09 6.12 -8.49
CA VAL A 56 12.12 6.27 -9.60
C VAL A 56 10.64 6.31 -9.16
N GLY A 57 10.34 6.27 -7.85
CA GLY A 57 8.97 6.31 -7.34
C GLY A 57 8.28 4.95 -7.18
N LYS A 58 9.04 3.85 -7.08
CA LYS A 58 8.48 2.48 -6.90
C LYS A 58 7.62 2.34 -5.64
N ALA A 59 8.13 2.80 -4.50
CA ALA A 59 7.41 2.77 -3.24
C ALA A 59 6.14 3.64 -3.35
N THR A 60 6.26 4.85 -3.92
CA THR A 60 5.12 5.74 -4.15
C THR A 60 4.05 5.08 -5.02
N LEU A 61 4.44 4.36 -6.08
CA LEU A 61 3.51 3.57 -6.89
C LEU A 61 2.81 2.50 -6.05
N ALA A 62 3.55 1.70 -5.29
CA ALA A 62 2.95 0.67 -4.43
C ALA A 62 1.94 1.25 -3.43
N TRP A 63 2.28 2.36 -2.78
CA TRP A 63 1.37 3.10 -1.88
C TRP A 63 0.14 3.66 -2.60
N LYS A 64 0.30 4.14 -3.85
CA LYS A 64 -0.81 4.63 -4.67
C LYS A 64 -1.77 3.50 -5.07
N LEU A 65 -1.24 2.38 -5.54
CA LEU A 65 -2.04 1.20 -5.91
C LEU A 65 -2.75 0.60 -4.69
N ALA A 66 -2.08 0.55 -3.53
CA ALA A 66 -2.69 0.10 -2.28
C ALA A 66 -3.85 1.00 -1.84
N ARG A 67 -3.69 2.33 -1.94
CA ARG A 67 -4.75 3.30 -1.67
C ARG A 67 -5.97 3.08 -2.55
N PHE A 68 -5.75 2.94 -3.86
CA PHE A 68 -6.80 2.63 -4.82
C PHE A 68 -7.54 1.33 -4.48
N LEU A 69 -6.81 0.23 -4.25
CA LEU A 69 -7.40 -1.08 -3.94
C LEU A 69 -8.22 -1.11 -2.65
N LEU A 70 -7.89 -0.26 -1.68
CA LEU A 70 -8.58 -0.19 -0.40
C LEU A 70 -9.74 0.82 -0.41
N ALA A 71 -9.68 1.84 -1.29
CA ALA A 71 -10.74 2.82 -1.46
C ALA A 71 -11.88 2.30 -2.34
N GLU A 72 -11.55 1.50 -3.35
CA GLU A 72 -12.54 0.94 -4.26
C GLU A 72 -13.41 -0.10 -3.54
N PRO A 73 -14.75 -0.02 -3.65
CA PRO A 73 -15.64 -1.01 -3.07
C PRO A 73 -15.28 -2.40 -3.61
N ALA A 74 -15.33 -3.40 -2.74
CA ALA A 74 -15.20 -4.76 -3.21
C ALA A 74 -16.46 -5.11 -3.98
N ASP A 75 -16.27 -5.54 -5.23
CA ASP A 75 -17.30 -6.20 -6.01
C ASP A 75 -17.67 -7.51 -5.30
N ASP A 76 -18.66 -7.42 -4.42
CA ASP A 76 -19.25 -8.50 -3.65
C ASP A 76 -20.39 -9.18 -4.42
N GLY A 77 -20.51 -8.91 -5.72
CA GLY A 77 -21.54 -9.49 -6.60
C GLY A 77 -22.95 -9.01 -6.29
N MET A 78 -23.11 -7.98 -5.44
CA MET A 78 -24.40 -7.44 -4.99
C MET A 78 -24.79 -6.14 -5.71
N SER A 79 -23.97 -5.66 -6.65
CA SER A 79 -24.32 -4.53 -7.50
C SER A 79 -25.38 -4.95 -8.55
N MET A 80 -26.64 -5.04 -8.12
CA MET A 80 -27.81 -5.26 -9.00
C MET A 80 -28.20 -4.01 -9.81
N PHE A 81 -27.47 -2.90 -9.65
CA PHE A 81 -27.66 -1.67 -10.40
C PHE A 81 -26.39 -1.41 -11.22
N GLY A 82 -26.37 -1.99 -12.42
CA GLY A 82 -25.22 -2.05 -13.32
C GLY A 82 -24.79 -0.72 -13.94
N ASP A 83 -24.36 0.22 -13.12
CA ASP A 83 -23.62 1.42 -13.54
C ASP A 83 -22.25 1.47 -12.87
N GLU A 84 -21.54 0.34 -12.90
CA GLU A 84 -20.13 0.28 -12.50
C GLU A 84 -19.28 0.95 -13.58
N THR A 85 -19.19 2.28 -13.53
CA THR A 85 -18.19 3.01 -14.31
C THR A 85 -16.81 2.53 -13.88
N LYS A 86 -16.20 1.69 -14.73
CA LYS A 86 -14.85 1.19 -14.50
C LYS A 86 -13.90 2.36 -14.21
N PRO A 87 -13.06 2.27 -13.17
CA PRO A 87 -12.15 3.34 -12.84
C PRO A 87 -11.22 3.66 -14.02
N THR A 88 -11.02 4.95 -14.27
CA THR A 88 -10.17 5.50 -15.34
C THR A 88 -8.82 6.00 -14.82
N SER A 89 -8.67 6.11 -13.50
CA SER A 89 -7.42 6.42 -12.82
C SER A 89 -7.27 5.59 -11.54
N VAL A 90 -6.03 5.43 -11.09
CA VAL A 90 -5.68 4.89 -9.76
C VAL A 90 -5.56 6.00 -8.70
N ASP A 91 -5.85 7.24 -9.06
CA ASP A 91 -5.93 8.36 -8.12
C ASP A 91 -7.19 8.24 -7.24
N ILE A 92 -7.03 8.51 -5.95
CA ILE A 92 -8.15 8.64 -5.02
C ILE A 92 -8.20 10.05 -4.46
N SER A 93 -9.38 10.50 -4.03
CA SER A 93 -9.51 11.80 -3.36
C SER A 93 -8.57 11.87 -2.13
N PRO A 94 -7.80 12.96 -1.95
CA PRO A 94 -7.01 13.17 -0.74
C PRO A 94 -7.83 13.13 0.55
N ASP A 95 -9.10 13.54 0.47
CA ASP A 95 -10.03 13.57 1.61
C ASP A 95 -10.69 12.21 1.88
N HIS A 96 -10.33 11.17 1.11
CA HIS A 96 -10.89 9.84 1.31
C HIS A 96 -10.42 9.24 2.66
N PRO A 97 -11.29 8.65 3.48
CA PRO A 97 -10.92 8.12 4.80
C PRO A 97 -9.75 7.14 4.79
N VAL A 98 -9.66 6.30 3.75
CA VAL A 98 -8.52 5.38 3.54
C VAL A 98 -7.20 6.15 3.36
N ALA A 99 -7.20 7.27 2.62
CA ALA A 99 -5.99 8.07 2.43
C ALA A 99 -5.46 8.59 3.77
N HIS A 100 -6.34 9.13 4.62
CA HIS A 100 -5.99 9.60 5.95
C HIS A 100 -5.47 8.48 6.86
N ARG A 101 -6.17 7.33 6.92
CA ARG A 101 -5.74 6.19 7.75
C ARG A 101 -4.43 5.58 7.27
N MET A 102 -4.21 5.47 5.96
CA MET A 102 -2.95 4.97 5.40
C MET A 102 -1.79 5.92 5.68
N ALA A 103 -2.00 7.25 5.56
CA ALA A 103 -0.99 8.23 5.93
C ALA A 103 -0.60 8.09 7.42
N ALA A 104 -1.56 7.81 8.30
CA ALA A 104 -1.35 7.58 9.73
C ALA A 104 -0.90 6.14 10.09
N LEU A 105 -0.69 5.24 9.11
CA LEU A 105 -0.41 3.80 9.33
C LEU A 105 -1.45 3.09 10.24
N SER A 106 -2.70 3.55 10.22
CA SER A 106 -3.80 3.02 11.04
C SER A 106 -4.89 2.31 10.23
N GLU A 107 -4.68 2.09 8.93
CA GLU A 107 -5.63 1.36 8.08
C GLU A 107 -5.61 -0.15 8.41
N PRO A 108 -6.71 -0.73 8.95
CA PRO A 108 -6.73 -2.11 9.42
C PRO A 108 -6.55 -3.16 8.30
N ARG A 109 -6.77 -2.77 7.04
CA ARG A 109 -6.64 -3.64 5.86
C ARG A 109 -5.31 -3.45 5.11
N LEU A 110 -4.40 -2.66 5.66
CA LEU A 110 -3.03 -2.50 5.17
C LEU A 110 -2.04 -3.15 6.14
N PHE A 111 -1.14 -3.97 5.60
CA PHE A 111 0.03 -4.44 6.35
C PHE A 111 1.32 -3.97 5.67
N LEU A 112 2.16 -3.22 6.39
CA LEU A 112 3.48 -2.80 5.92
C LEU A 112 4.56 -3.74 6.47
N LEU A 113 5.11 -4.58 5.61
CA LEU A 113 6.27 -5.41 5.94
C LEU A 113 7.55 -4.70 5.52
N ARG A 114 8.33 -4.26 6.50
CA ARG A 114 9.64 -3.61 6.29
C ARG A 114 10.68 -4.10 7.27
N ARG A 115 11.94 -3.71 7.06
CA ARG A 115 13.03 -4.00 8.01
C ARG A 115 12.69 -3.42 9.39
N ALA A 116 12.67 -4.28 10.39
CA ALA A 116 12.34 -3.87 11.76
C ALA A 116 13.44 -3.00 12.37
N TRP A 117 13.05 -2.11 13.29
CA TRP A 117 13.97 -1.38 14.14
C TRP A 117 14.57 -2.32 15.19
N ASP A 118 15.89 -2.22 15.40
CA ASP A 118 16.58 -2.89 16.49
C ASP A 118 16.78 -1.88 17.64
N GLU A 119 16.01 -2.04 18.72
CA GLU A 119 16.09 -1.16 19.90
C GLU A 119 17.45 -1.22 20.59
N LYS A 120 18.14 -2.38 20.57
CA LYS A 120 19.44 -2.54 21.21
C LYS A 120 20.54 -1.87 20.41
N ALA A 121 20.54 -2.10 19.10
CA ALA A 121 21.55 -1.55 18.20
C ALA A 121 21.23 -0.12 17.72
N LYS A 122 20.05 0.42 18.08
CA LYS A 122 19.52 1.73 17.65
C LYS A 122 19.65 1.95 16.14
N LYS A 123 19.35 0.91 15.35
CA LYS A 123 19.42 0.95 13.88
C LYS A 123 18.38 0.02 13.27
N LEU A 124 18.07 0.22 11.99
CA LEU A 124 17.27 -0.75 11.24
C LEU A 124 18.06 -2.05 11.05
N LYS A 125 17.36 -3.19 11.12
CA LYS A 125 17.93 -4.49 10.76
C LYS A 125 18.34 -4.49 9.29
N SER A 126 19.31 -5.32 8.93
CA SER A 126 19.76 -5.47 7.54
C SER A 126 18.78 -6.26 6.67
N VAL A 127 17.92 -7.08 7.28
CA VAL A 127 16.99 -7.98 6.61
C VAL A 127 15.60 -7.91 7.24
N ILE A 128 14.58 -8.27 6.47
CA ILE A 128 13.25 -8.59 7.00
C ILE A 128 13.36 -9.95 7.69
N THR A 129 13.09 -10.01 9.00
CA THR A 129 13.22 -11.26 9.75
C THR A 129 12.04 -12.18 9.50
N VAL A 130 12.25 -13.49 9.72
CA VAL A 130 11.19 -14.49 9.67
C VAL A 130 10.04 -14.14 10.63
N ASP A 131 10.35 -13.56 11.78
CA ASP A 131 9.35 -13.14 12.76
C ASP A 131 8.43 -12.04 12.22
N GLU A 132 8.97 -11.05 11.50
CA GLU A 132 8.15 -10.03 10.84
C GLU A 132 7.29 -10.64 9.73
N ALA A 133 7.84 -11.57 8.94
CA ALA A 133 7.08 -12.28 7.91
C ALA A 133 5.96 -13.15 8.51
N ARG A 134 6.15 -13.77 9.68
CA ARG A 134 5.11 -14.56 10.36
C ARG A 134 3.90 -13.73 10.77
N LYS A 135 4.06 -12.43 11.04
CA LYS A 135 2.94 -11.53 11.36
C LYS A 135 1.94 -11.41 10.21
N LEU A 136 2.37 -11.61 8.96
CA LEU A 136 1.49 -11.64 7.79
C LEU A 136 0.42 -12.73 7.90
N ARG A 137 0.77 -13.91 8.41
CA ARG A 137 -0.19 -15.00 8.57
C ARG A 137 -1.33 -14.60 9.52
N ASN A 138 -0.98 -13.93 10.62
CA ASN A 138 -1.97 -13.47 11.59
C ASN A 138 -2.85 -12.37 11.00
N PHE A 139 -2.25 -11.45 10.23
CA PHE A 139 -3.00 -10.41 9.52
C PHE A 139 -4.06 -10.97 8.57
N PHE A 140 -3.71 -11.98 7.77
CA PHE A 140 -4.68 -12.62 6.88
C PHE A 140 -5.73 -13.47 7.62
N ALA A 141 -5.42 -13.99 8.81
CA ALA A 141 -6.33 -14.82 9.60
C ALA A 141 -7.44 -14.03 10.31
N LEU A 142 -7.28 -12.71 10.51
CA LEU A 142 -8.34 -11.87 11.07
C LEU A 142 -9.53 -11.84 10.11
N SER A 143 -10.77 -11.78 10.58
CA SER A 143 -11.90 -11.41 9.71
C SER A 143 -11.82 -9.91 9.39
N ALA A 144 -12.12 -9.52 8.14
CA ALA A 144 -12.24 -8.11 7.82
C ALA A 144 -13.60 -7.63 8.34
N THR A 145 -13.62 -6.92 9.46
CA THR A 145 -14.84 -6.41 10.09
C THR A 145 -15.67 -5.54 9.13
N ASP A 146 -14.99 -4.80 8.25
CA ASP A 146 -15.60 -3.90 7.27
C ASP A 146 -15.64 -4.51 5.85
N GLY A 147 -15.34 -5.81 5.72
CA GLY A 147 -15.24 -6.48 4.42
C GLY A 147 -14.14 -5.91 3.51
N GLY A 148 -14.20 -6.32 2.24
CA GLY A 148 -13.34 -5.81 1.17
C GLY A 148 -11.92 -6.38 1.10
N ARG A 149 -11.07 -5.70 0.34
CA ARG A 149 -9.72 -6.17 0.01
C ARG A 149 -8.73 -5.88 1.14
N ARG A 150 -7.68 -6.69 1.21
CA ARG A 150 -6.50 -6.45 2.04
C ARG A 150 -5.27 -6.29 1.18
N VAL A 151 -4.38 -5.39 1.57
CA VAL A 151 -3.15 -5.12 0.84
C VAL A 151 -1.95 -5.26 1.76
N VAL A 152 -0.91 -5.91 1.25
CA VAL A 152 0.39 -6.00 1.90
C VAL A 152 1.39 -5.25 1.04
N ILE A 153 2.14 -4.32 1.64
CA ILE A 153 3.31 -3.69 1.01
C ILE A 153 4.54 -4.34 1.64
N VAL A 154 5.38 -4.93 0.79
CA VAL A 154 6.69 -5.47 1.20
C VAL A 154 7.77 -4.53 0.71
N ASP A 155 8.45 -3.86 1.64
CA ASP A 155 9.53 -2.92 1.36
C ASP A 155 10.86 -3.49 1.87
N THR A 156 11.80 -3.67 0.94
CA THR A 156 13.10 -4.33 1.15
C THR A 156 14.21 -3.32 1.35
#